data_AF-A0A938KH52-F1
#
_entry.id   AF-A0A938KH52-F1
#
_cell.length_a   1.000
_cell.length_b   1.000
_cell.length_c   1.000
_cell.angle_alpha   90.00
_cell.angle_beta   90.00
_cell.angle_gamma   90.00
#
_symmetry.space_group_name_H-M   'P 1'
#
loop_
_entity.id
_entity.type
_entity.pdbx_description
1 polymer ?
#
loop_
_entity_poly.entity_id
_entity_poly.type
_entity_poly.pdbx_seq_one_letter_code
_entity_poly.pdbx_strand_id
1 'polypeptide(L)'
;MPLYHNKKTQAVSPLELLITVVMLVLLFVLLQGRGAQSFQTRAKNLCRERLQTIHLGLQLYANEHEGRFPVVTNALSSEEPLSLLLPAYISTTEPFVCPGTKRRLIPEGGSLTRYGISYAYYMGRSSAEGASLLLTDAQVNTSEKAVGSQMFSEDGKGPGSNHHEFGGNGLAVDGSVVELRRKAVSAVPHHPGLKLLNPR
;
A
#
# COMPACT_ATOMS: atom_id res chain seq x y z
N MET A 1 29.03 26.24 59.54
CA MET A 1 27.98 27.18 59.10
C MET A 1 27.45 26.71 57.74
N PRO A 2 26.21 26.21 57.63
CA PRO A 2 25.62 25.90 56.33
C PRO A 2 24.82 27.10 55.81
N LEU A 3 25.09 27.52 54.58
CA LEU A 3 24.32 28.53 53.84
C LEU A 3 22.99 27.91 53.38
N TYR A 4 21.88 28.39 53.95
CA TYR A 4 20.53 28.00 53.56
C TYR A 4 20.21 28.63 52.19
N HIS A 5 20.35 27.86 51.11
CA HIS A 5 19.91 28.27 49.78
C HIS A 5 18.38 28.24 49.72
N ASN A 6 17.77 29.41 49.85
CA ASN A 6 16.33 29.59 49.69
C ASN A 6 15.96 29.45 48.20
N LYS A 7 15.55 28.26 47.77
CA LYS A 7 14.99 28.04 46.43
C LYS A 7 13.64 28.78 46.35
N LYS A 8 13.62 29.95 45.74
CA LYS A 8 12.39 30.59 45.26
C LYS A 8 11.76 29.69 44.20
N THR A 9 10.78 28.87 44.58
CA THR A 9 9.84 28.28 43.63
C THR A 9 8.99 29.42 43.07
N GLN A 10 9.23 29.81 41.82
CA GLN A 10 8.31 30.72 41.13
C GLN A 10 7.00 29.95 40.90
N ALA A 11 5.92 30.44 41.51
CA ALA A 11 4.59 29.88 41.29
C ALA A 11 4.10 30.35 39.91
N VAL A 12 3.81 29.40 39.03
CA VAL A 12 3.26 29.69 37.70
C VAL A 12 1.84 30.20 37.88
N SER A 13 1.51 31.32 37.24
CA SER A 13 0.14 31.84 37.26
C SER A 13 -0.82 30.85 36.57
N PRO A 14 -2.06 30.68 37.07
CA PRO A 14 -3.08 29.86 36.39
C PRO A 14 -3.31 30.30 34.92
N LEU A 15 -3.18 31.60 34.64
CA LEU A 15 -3.31 32.14 33.29
C LEU A 15 -2.13 31.73 32.38
N GLU A 16 -0.91 31.76 32.92
CA GLU A 16 0.30 31.36 32.19
C GLU A 16 0.29 29.86 31.89
N LEU A 17 -0.16 29.04 32.85
CA LEU A 17 -0.38 27.61 32.64
C LEU A 17 -1.47 27.35 31.57
N LEU A 18 -2.57 28.12 31.58
CA LEU A 18 -3.62 27.98 30.58
C LEU A 18 -3.11 28.30 29.16
N ILE A 19 -2.40 29.42 29.00
CA ILE A 19 -1.84 29.84 27.70
C ILE A 19 -0.84 28.81 27.17
N THR A 20 0.05 28.30 28.03
CA THR A 20 1.03 27.29 27.63
C THR A 20 0.38 25.97 27.23
N VAL A 21 -0.64 25.51 27.97
CA VAL A 21 -1.40 24.30 27.59
C VAL A 21 -2.13 24.50 26.26
N VAL A 22 -2.77 25.65 26.04
CA VAL A 22 -3.43 25.95 24.75
C VAL A 22 -2.41 25.96 23.60
N MET A 23 -1.28 26.61 23.78
CA MET A 23 -0.18 26.61 22.79
C MET A 23 0.32 25.19 22.49
N LEU A 24 0.51 24.35 23.52
CA LEU A 24 0.92 22.95 23.35
C LEU A 24 -0.11 22.13 22.59
N VAL A 25 -1.41 22.28 22.89
CA VAL A 25 -2.50 21.58 22.18
C VAL A 25 -2.54 22.01 20.71
N LEU A 26 -2.41 23.30 20.42
CA LEU A 26 -2.38 23.80 19.04
C LEU A 26 -1.19 23.24 18.26
N LEU A 27 0.01 23.27 18.85
CA LEU A 27 1.21 22.70 18.24
C LEU A 27 1.05 21.20 18.00
N PHE A 28 0.51 20.47 18.97
CA PHE A 28 0.28 19.03 18.86
C PHE A 28 -0.65 18.68 17.69
N VAL A 29 -1.77 19.38 17.55
CA VAL A 29 -2.72 19.16 16.44
C VAL A 29 -2.07 19.45 15.08
N LEU A 30 -1.32 20.55 14.96
CA LEU A 30 -0.65 20.93 13.70
C LEU A 30 0.46 19.95 13.30
N LEU A 31 1.19 19.40 14.27
CA LEU A 31 2.26 18.43 14.02
C LEU A 31 1.71 17.07 13.57
N GLN A 32 0.57 16.63 14.11
CA GLN A 32 -0.04 15.36 13.72
C GLN A 32 -0.46 15.32 12.25
N GLY A 33 -1.10 16.39 11.74
CA GLY A 33 -1.57 16.43 10.36
C GLY A 33 -0.44 16.35 9.32
N ARG A 34 0.63 17.14 9.51
CA ARG A 34 1.78 17.15 8.60
C ARG A 34 2.61 15.88 8.69
N GLY A 35 2.76 15.32 9.90
CA GLY A 35 3.44 14.06 10.14
C GLY A 35 2.78 12.89 9.41
N ALA A 36 1.45 12.80 9.47
CA ALA A 36 0.68 11.75 8.81
C ALA A 36 0.85 11.77 7.28
N GLN A 37 0.73 12.96 6.65
CA GLN A 37 0.88 13.07 5.20
C GLN A 37 2.30 12.73 4.73
N SER A 38 3.33 13.24 5.42
CA SER A 38 4.74 12.94 5.10
C SER A 38 5.05 11.44 5.24
N PHE A 39 4.54 10.81 6.30
CA PHE A 39 4.64 9.36 6.49
C PHE A 39 3.99 8.60 5.33
N GLN A 40 2.79 8.99 4.90
CA GLN A 40 2.08 8.32 3.81
C GLN A 40 2.80 8.50 2.46
N THR A 41 3.34 9.69 2.17
CA THR A 41 4.19 9.90 0.98
C THR A 41 5.41 8.98 1.00
N ARG A 42 6.10 8.87 2.14
CA ARG A 42 7.24 7.95 2.28
C ARG A 42 6.81 6.48 2.09
N ALA A 43 5.70 6.09 2.71
CA ALA A 43 5.17 4.72 2.60
C ALA A 43 4.79 4.39 1.15
N LYS A 44 4.16 5.33 0.42
CA LYS A 44 3.86 5.16 -1.02
C LYS A 44 5.12 5.03 -1.86
N ASN A 45 6.17 5.81 -1.58
CA ASN A 45 7.43 5.70 -2.30
C ASN A 45 8.10 4.34 -2.09
N LEU A 46 8.11 3.84 -0.86
CA LEU A 46 8.61 2.49 -0.59
C LEU A 46 7.72 1.42 -1.23
N CYS A 47 6.39 1.57 -1.19
CA CYS A 47 5.45 0.69 -1.90
C CYS A 47 5.74 0.66 -3.41
N ARG A 48 6.07 1.79 -4.02
CA ARG A 48 6.48 1.87 -5.42
C ARG A 48 7.72 1.02 -5.71
N GLU A 49 8.74 1.08 -4.86
CA GLU A 49 9.93 0.23 -5.01
C GLU A 49 9.58 -1.26 -4.91
N ARG A 50 8.66 -1.63 -4.01
CA ARG A 50 8.17 -3.02 -3.89
C ARG A 50 7.47 -3.49 -5.17
N LEU A 51 6.59 -2.66 -5.73
CA LEU A 51 5.90 -2.95 -6.98
C LEU A 51 6.89 -3.09 -8.14
N GLN A 52 7.94 -2.27 -8.21
CA GLN A 52 9.00 -2.40 -9.21
C GLN A 52 9.77 -3.72 -9.08
N THR A 53 10.08 -4.16 -7.86
CA THR A 53 10.70 -5.48 -7.65
C THR A 53 9.78 -6.61 -8.10
N ILE A 54 8.48 -6.54 -7.79
CA ILE A 54 7.50 -7.52 -8.29
C ILE A 54 7.45 -7.51 -9.81
N HIS A 55 7.49 -6.32 -10.43
CA HIS A 55 7.48 -6.17 -11.88
C HIS A 55 8.64 -6.92 -12.54
N LEU A 56 9.84 -6.82 -12.00
CA LEU A 56 11.00 -7.57 -12.53
C LEU A 56 10.74 -9.08 -12.51
N GLY A 57 10.21 -9.61 -11.41
CA GLY A 57 9.85 -11.04 -11.32
C GLY A 57 8.76 -11.44 -12.31
N LEU A 58 7.76 -10.58 -12.51
CA LEU A 58 6.69 -10.79 -13.49
C LEU A 58 7.22 -10.80 -14.93
N GLN A 59 8.19 -9.93 -15.27
CA GLN A 59 8.81 -9.90 -16.59
C GLN A 59 9.66 -11.15 -16.83
N LEU A 60 10.43 -11.60 -15.84
CA LEU A 60 11.17 -12.85 -15.94
C LEU A 60 10.23 -14.05 -16.16
N TYR A 61 9.13 -14.12 -15.41
CA TYR A 61 8.08 -15.12 -15.62
C TYR A 61 7.51 -15.03 -17.05
N ALA A 62 7.09 -13.84 -17.48
CA ALA A 62 6.48 -13.66 -18.79
C ALA A 62 7.41 -14.06 -19.93
N ASN A 63 8.71 -13.83 -19.82
CA ASN A 63 9.69 -14.22 -20.84
C ASN A 63 9.75 -15.74 -21.06
N GLU A 64 9.48 -16.54 -20.02
CA GLU A 64 9.44 -18.01 -20.10
C GLU A 64 8.02 -18.56 -20.40
N HIS A 65 7.00 -17.69 -20.38
CA HIS A 65 5.60 -18.06 -20.50
C HIS A 65 4.88 -17.32 -21.65
N GLU A 66 5.55 -17.15 -22.79
CA GLU A 66 4.98 -16.55 -24.01
C GLU A 66 4.40 -15.14 -23.79
N GLY A 67 5.02 -14.35 -22.92
CA GLY A 67 4.56 -13.01 -22.55
C GLY A 67 3.35 -12.97 -21.62
N ARG A 68 2.87 -14.11 -21.11
CA ARG A 68 1.72 -14.16 -20.18
C ARG A 68 2.19 -13.98 -18.74
N PHE A 69 1.46 -13.19 -17.96
CA PHE A 69 1.67 -13.13 -16.52
C PHE A 69 1.00 -14.32 -15.80
N PRO A 70 1.32 -14.60 -14.53
CA PRO A 70 0.80 -15.75 -13.81
C PRO A 70 -0.73 -15.81 -13.81
N VAL A 71 -1.28 -16.99 -14.14
CA VAL A 71 -2.71 -17.29 -14.11
C VAL A 71 -2.93 -18.62 -13.40
N VAL A 72 -3.89 -18.65 -12.48
CA VAL A 72 -4.35 -19.87 -11.81
C VAL A 72 -5.87 -19.97 -12.00
N THR A 73 -6.32 -21.09 -12.55
CA THR A 73 -7.75 -21.36 -12.76
C THR A 73 -8.49 -21.30 -11.44
N ASN A 74 -9.61 -20.57 -11.42
CA ASN A 74 -10.45 -20.38 -10.22
C ASN A 74 -9.76 -19.72 -9.03
N ALA A 75 -8.65 -19.00 -9.24
CA ALA A 75 -7.99 -18.26 -8.17
C ALA A 75 -8.99 -17.35 -7.42
N LEU A 76 -9.00 -17.45 -6.10
CA LEU A 76 -9.89 -16.65 -5.24
C LEU A 76 -9.20 -15.39 -4.70
N SER A 77 -7.87 -15.36 -4.77
CA SER A 77 -7.06 -14.32 -4.15
C SER A 77 -5.77 -14.08 -4.92
N SER A 78 -5.19 -12.89 -4.78
CA SER A 78 -3.96 -12.48 -5.48
C SER A 78 -2.77 -13.38 -5.15
N GLU A 79 -2.74 -13.94 -3.94
CA GLU A 79 -1.68 -14.81 -3.45
C GLU A 79 -1.47 -16.04 -4.33
N GLU A 80 -2.54 -16.64 -4.85
CA GLU A 80 -2.50 -17.90 -5.59
C GLU A 80 -1.67 -17.81 -6.88
N PRO A 81 -1.97 -16.91 -7.84
CA PRO A 81 -1.13 -16.75 -9.02
C PRO A 81 0.23 -16.13 -8.69
N LEU A 82 0.31 -15.18 -7.76
CA LEU A 82 1.59 -14.51 -7.45
C LEU A 82 2.58 -15.42 -6.70
N SER A 83 2.12 -16.51 -6.07
CA SER A 83 2.99 -17.52 -5.48
C SER A 83 3.87 -18.23 -6.51
N LEU A 84 3.48 -18.24 -7.79
CA LEU A 84 4.29 -18.81 -8.88
C LEU A 84 5.59 -18.03 -9.13
N LEU A 85 5.70 -16.79 -8.62
CA LEU A 85 6.92 -15.99 -8.72
C LEU A 85 7.99 -16.46 -7.72
N LEU A 86 7.61 -17.17 -6.66
CA LEU A 86 8.51 -17.56 -5.58
C LEU A 86 8.90 -19.04 -5.67
N PRO A 87 10.14 -19.41 -5.33
CA PRO A 87 11.32 -18.54 -5.22
C PRO A 87 12.02 -18.29 -6.58
N ALA A 88 11.47 -18.83 -7.67
CA ALA A 88 12.15 -18.93 -8.96
C ALA A 88 12.46 -17.56 -9.61
N TYR A 89 11.54 -16.61 -9.49
CA TYR A 89 11.64 -15.29 -10.15
C TYR A 89 11.84 -14.15 -9.14
N ILE A 90 11.47 -14.36 -7.88
CA ILE A 90 11.69 -13.46 -6.76
C ILE A 90 12.13 -14.32 -5.58
N SER A 91 13.27 -14.01 -4.96
CA SER A 91 13.86 -14.83 -3.90
C SER A 91 13.30 -14.54 -2.51
N THR A 92 12.71 -13.36 -2.29
CA THR A 92 12.19 -12.91 -0.99
C THR A 92 10.71 -12.56 -1.06
N THR A 93 10.04 -12.59 0.09
CA THR A 93 8.60 -12.31 0.21
C THR A 93 8.29 -10.85 0.56
N GLU A 94 9.31 -10.10 0.99
CA GLU A 94 9.21 -8.68 1.37
C GLU A 94 8.53 -7.80 0.30
N PRO A 95 8.79 -7.96 -1.02
CA PRO A 95 8.12 -7.17 -2.05
C PRO A 95 6.59 -7.27 -2.01
N PHE A 96 6.02 -8.36 -1.51
CA PHE A 96 4.58 -8.61 -1.51
C PHE A 96 3.82 -7.94 -0.33
N VAL A 97 4.53 -7.27 0.58
CA VAL A 97 3.93 -6.53 1.69
C VAL A 97 4.10 -5.03 1.48
N CYS A 98 2.99 -4.30 1.49
CA CYS A 98 3.01 -2.84 1.37
C CYS A 98 3.40 -2.23 2.73
N PRO A 99 4.42 -1.36 2.78
CA PRO A 99 4.89 -0.73 4.02
C PRO A 99 3.89 0.28 4.61
N GLY A 100 2.87 0.68 3.85
CA GLY A 100 1.75 1.48 4.38
C GLY A 100 0.78 0.67 5.24
N THR A 101 0.79 -0.67 5.12
CA THR A 101 -0.08 -1.55 5.90
C THR A 101 0.52 -1.87 7.26
N LYS A 102 -0.33 -2.22 8.22
CA LYS A 102 0.09 -2.81 9.51
C LYS A 102 0.31 -4.33 9.42
N ARG A 103 0.40 -4.89 8.20
CA ARG A 103 0.54 -6.33 7.99
C ARG A 103 1.94 -6.76 8.44
N ARG A 104 2.02 -7.94 9.07
CA ARG A 104 3.31 -8.53 9.44
C ARG A 104 4.04 -8.98 8.18
N LEU A 105 5.36 -8.85 8.20
CA LEU A 105 6.20 -9.41 7.15
C LEU A 105 6.04 -10.93 7.11
N ILE A 106 6.13 -11.47 5.90
CA ILE A 106 6.14 -12.90 5.64
C ILE A 106 7.56 -13.41 5.97
N PRO A 107 7.72 -14.45 6.80
CA PRO A 107 9.04 -15.02 7.04
C PRO A 107 9.72 -15.48 5.75
N GLU A 108 11.05 -15.50 5.72
CA GLU A 108 11.80 -16.04 4.58
C GLU A 108 11.41 -17.50 4.29
N GLY A 109 11.19 -17.81 3.01
CA GLY A 109 10.64 -19.11 2.58
C GLY A 109 9.16 -19.35 2.95
N GLY A 110 8.48 -18.35 3.53
CA GLY A 110 7.06 -18.42 3.87
C GLY A 110 6.15 -18.39 2.63
N SER A 111 5.01 -19.07 2.71
CA SER A 111 4.02 -19.09 1.64
C SER A 111 3.15 -17.83 1.63
N LEU A 112 2.97 -17.20 0.45
CA LEU A 112 2.07 -16.06 0.29
C LEU A 112 0.64 -16.41 0.68
N THR A 113 0.14 -17.60 0.34
CA THR A 113 -1.25 -18.00 0.64
C THR A 113 -1.52 -18.19 2.13
N ARG A 114 -0.48 -18.41 2.94
CA ARG A 114 -0.60 -18.58 4.40
C ARG A 114 -0.54 -17.25 5.15
N TYR A 115 0.34 -16.34 4.75
CA TYR A 115 0.55 -15.05 5.45
C TYR A 115 -0.21 -13.89 4.81
N GLY A 116 -0.59 -14.06 3.55
CA GLY A 116 -1.28 -13.09 2.69
C GLY A 116 -0.42 -11.90 2.29
N ILE A 117 -0.87 -11.16 1.28
CA ILE A 117 -0.11 -10.06 0.68
C ILE A 117 -0.87 -8.73 0.75
N SER A 118 -0.31 -7.67 0.18
CA SER A 118 -0.92 -6.33 0.22
C SER A 118 -1.47 -5.84 -1.12
N TYR A 119 -1.38 -6.63 -2.19
CA TYR A 119 -1.65 -6.15 -3.54
C TYR A 119 -2.83 -6.87 -4.20
N ALA A 120 -3.66 -6.09 -4.89
CA ALA A 120 -4.63 -6.61 -5.83
C ALA A 120 -3.95 -6.89 -7.18
N TYR A 121 -4.40 -7.94 -7.87
CA TYR A 121 -3.79 -8.41 -9.11
C TYR A 121 -4.84 -8.52 -10.22
N TYR A 122 -4.55 -7.91 -11.37
CA TYR A 122 -5.33 -8.03 -12.58
C TYR A 122 -4.87 -9.27 -13.36
N MET A 123 -5.35 -10.45 -12.93
CA MET A 123 -4.99 -11.73 -13.52
C MET A 123 -5.56 -11.87 -14.92
N GLY A 124 -4.76 -12.42 -15.84
CA GLY A 124 -5.15 -12.63 -17.25
C GLY A 124 -4.51 -11.65 -18.23
N ARG A 125 -3.64 -10.76 -17.74
CA ARG A 125 -2.86 -9.86 -18.59
C ARG A 125 -1.61 -10.51 -19.17
N SER A 126 -1.08 -9.87 -20.20
CA SER A 126 0.17 -10.17 -20.89
C SER A 126 1.07 -8.94 -20.96
N SER A 127 2.36 -9.14 -21.26
CA SER A 127 3.38 -8.09 -21.39
C SER A 127 3.11 -7.12 -22.56
N ALA A 128 2.21 -7.47 -23.49
CA ALA A 128 1.85 -6.64 -24.64
C ALA A 128 0.85 -5.51 -24.31
N GLU A 129 0.30 -5.46 -23.09
CA GLU A 129 -0.80 -4.55 -22.72
C GLU A 129 -0.38 -3.15 -22.23
N GLY A 130 0.88 -2.75 -22.50
CA GLY A 130 1.36 -1.37 -22.35
C GLY A 130 1.11 -0.75 -20.97
N ALA A 131 0.47 0.43 -20.93
CA ALA A 131 0.22 1.16 -19.68
C ALA A 131 -0.97 0.62 -18.85
N SER A 132 -1.49 -0.57 -19.17
CA SER A 132 -2.62 -1.15 -18.43
C SER A 132 -2.23 -1.56 -17.01
N LEU A 133 -3.10 -1.33 -16.03
CA LEU A 133 -2.84 -1.72 -14.63
C LEU A 133 -2.72 -3.23 -14.46
N LEU A 134 -1.61 -3.68 -13.88
CA LEU A 134 -1.27 -5.07 -13.61
C LEU A 134 -1.43 -5.43 -12.12
N LEU A 135 -0.85 -4.61 -11.23
CA LEU A 135 -1.05 -4.71 -9.78
C LEU A 135 -1.50 -3.36 -9.23
N THR A 136 -2.23 -3.37 -8.12
CA THR A 136 -2.45 -2.18 -7.30
C THR A 136 -2.29 -2.53 -5.83
N ASP A 137 -2.24 -1.54 -4.96
CA ASP A 137 -2.62 -1.77 -3.56
C ASP A 137 -3.99 -2.48 -3.46
N ALA A 138 -4.24 -3.17 -2.35
CA ALA A 138 -5.50 -3.85 -2.10
C ALA A 138 -6.68 -2.91 -2.36
N GLN A 139 -7.72 -3.40 -3.04
CA GLN A 139 -8.90 -2.60 -3.36
C GLN A 139 -10.05 -2.89 -2.40
N VAL A 140 -11.05 -2.01 -2.37
CA VAL A 140 -12.25 -2.19 -1.52
C VAL A 140 -13.10 -3.39 -1.94
N ASN A 141 -13.07 -3.75 -3.22
CA ASN A 141 -13.74 -4.91 -3.80
C ASN A 141 -13.11 -5.29 -5.15
N THR A 142 -13.50 -6.46 -5.66
CA THR A 142 -13.05 -6.99 -6.96
C THR A 142 -14.02 -6.73 -8.11
N SER A 143 -15.08 -5.94 -7.88
CA SER A 143 -16.04 -5.55 -8.92
C SER A 143 -15.36 -4.73 -10.02
N GLU A 144 -15.97 -4.70 -11.19
CA GLU A 144 -15.50 -3.88 -12.31
C GLU A 144 -15.33 -2.40 -11.91
N LYS A 145 -14.31 -1.74 -12.47
CA LYS A 145 -13.98 -0.36 -12.15
C LYS A 145 -14.30 0.55 -13.33
N ALA A 146 -15.46 1.18 -13.26
CA ALA A 146 -15.82 2.30 -14.13
C ALA A 146 -15.23 3.61 -13.59
N VAL A 147 -15.27 4.68 -14.39
CA VAL A 147 -14.87 6.01 -13.92
C VAL A 147 -15.71 6.39 -12.70
N GLY A 148 -15.07 6.83 -11.62
CA GLY A 148 -15.70 7.19 -10.35
C GLY A 148 -15.93 6.03 -9.38
N SER A 149 -15.73 4.77 -9.80
CA SER A 149 -15.82 3.61 -8.90
C SER A 149 -14.80 3.70 -7.77
N GLN A 150 -15.22 3.32 -6.56
CA GLN A 150 -14.32 3.29 -5.41
C GLN A 150 -13.26 2.19 -5.56
N MET A 151 -11.99 2.56 -5.48
CA MET A 151 -10.84 1.65 -5.54
C MET A 151 -10.25 1.40 -4.16
N PHE A 152 -10.00 2.45 -3.37
CA PHE A 152 -9.34 2.35 -2.05
C PHE A 152 -10.27 2.82 -0.94
N SER A 153 -9.85 2.73 0.33
CA SER A 153 -10.68 3.15 1.45
C SER A 153 -11.07 4.63 1.39
N GLU A 154 -12.30 4.96 1.77
CA GLU A 154 -12.77 6.34 1.91
C GLU A 154 -12.36 6.98 3.24
N ASP A 155 -12.34 6.21 4.32
CA ASP A 155 -12.14 6.67 5.70
C ASP A 155 -10.84 6.16 6.34
N GLY A 156 -10.02 5.50 5.54
CA GLY A 156 -8.77 4.88 5.96
C GLY A 156 -8.93 3.60 6.76
N LYS A 157 -10.13 3.03 6.82
CA LYS A 157 -10.41 1.71 7.40
C LYS A 157 -10.64 0.68 6.31
N GLY A 158 -10.30 -0.57 6.61
CA GLY A 158 -10.38 -1.65 5.63
C GLY A 158 -11.81 -1.85 5.09
N PRO A 159 -11.98 -2.45 3.89
CA PRO A 159 -10.93 -2.94 2.98
C PRO A 159 -10.22 -1.83 2.17
N GLY A 160 -9.09 -2.16 1.54
CA GLY A 160 -8.36 -1.27 0.63
C GLY A 160 -7.68 -0.05 1.28
N SER A 161 -7.25 -0.18 2.53
CA SER A 161 -6.70 0.92 3.34
C SER A 161 -5.18 0.90 3.45
N ASN A 162 -4.46 0.41 2.42
CA ASN A 162 -2.99 0.34 2.43
C ASN A 162 -2.34 1.68 2.74
N HIS A 163 -2.92 2.77 2.23
CA HIS A 163 -2.50 4.14 2.51
C HIS A 163 -3.68 4.97 3.03
N HIS A 164 -4.48 4.39 3.94
CA HIS A 164 -5.66 5.02 4.52
C HIS A 164 -6.59 5.66 3.46
N GLU A 165 -7.02 6.91 3.64
CA GLU A 165 -7.84 7.67 2.71
C GLU A 165 -7.04 8.34 1.57
N PHE A 166 -5.73 8.12 1.49
CA PHE A 166 -4.85 8.82 0.54
C PHE A 166 -4.78 8.14 -0.84
N GLY A 167 -5.55 7.08 -1.08
CA GLY A 167 -5.49 6.31 -2.34
C GLY A 167 -4.48 5.18 -2.27
N GLY A 168 -3.75 4.94 -3.35
CA GLY A 168 -2.76 3.86 -3.42
C GLY A 168 -1.84 3.96 -4.63
N ASN A 169 -1.02 2.95 -4.86
CA ASN A 169 -0.18 2.81 -6.03
C ASN A 169 -0.76 1.77 -7.00
N GLY A 170 -0.48 1.97 -8.28
CA GLY A 170 -0.74 1.00 -9.36
C GLY A 170 0.52 0.76 -10.18
N LEU A 171 0.86 -0.50 -10.39
CA LEU A 171 1.88 -0.94 -11.33
C LEU A 171 1.21 -1.24 -12.67
N ALA A 172 1.70 -0.64 -13.74
CA ALA A 172 1.29 -0.95 -15.10
C ALA A 172 2.13 -2.07 -15.72
N VAL A 173 1.63 -2.65 -16.81
CA VAL A 173 2.29 -3.70 -17.59
C VAL A 173 3.64 -3.25 -18.19
N ASP A 174 3.81 -1.97 -18.48
CA ASP A 174 5.07 -1.37 -18.94
C ASP A 174 6.09 -1.09 -17.83
N GLY A 175 5.75 -1.40 -16.57
CA GLY A 175 6.62 -1.21 -15.41
C GLY A 175 6.53 0.17 -14.77
N SER A 176 5.77 1.10 -15.35
CA SER A 176 5.47 2.37 -14.69
C SER A 176 4.64 2.14 -13.44
N VAL A 177 4.95 2.89 -12.39
CA VAL A 177 4.14 2.91 -11.17
C VAL A 177 3.53 4.28 -11.02
N VAL A 178 2.20 4.31 -10.95
CA VAL A 178 1.39 5.53 -10.88
C VAL A 178 0.69 5.62 -9.53
N GLU A 179 0.58 6.83 -9.01
CA GLU A 179 -0.26 7.09 -7.86
C GLU A 179 -1.73 7.12 -8.31
N LEU A 180 -2.55 6.30 -7.65
CA LEU A 180 -3.97 6.15 -7.92
C LEU A 180 -4.79 6.86 -6.84
N ARG A 181 -5.85 7.55 -7.29
CA ARG A 181 -6.82 8.18 -6.40
C ARG A 181 -7.73 7.13 -5.77
N ARG A 182 -8.43 7.53 -4.70
CA ARG A 182 -9.49 6.72 -4.07
C ARG A 182 -10.54 6.22 -5.04
N LYS A 183 -10.90 7.05 -6.03
CA LYS A 183 -11.85 6.73 -7.10
C LYS A 183 -11.12 6.57 -8.41
N ALA A 184 -11.54 5.59 -9.21
CA ALA A 184 -11.00 5.33 -10.53
C ALA A 184 -11.17 6.55 -11.44
N VAL A 185 -10.08 7.00 -12.06
CA VAL A 185 -10.09 8.11 -13.03
C VAL A 185 -10.26 7.62 -14.47
N SER A 186 -10.03 6.33 -14.71
CA SER A 186 -10.22 5.65 -15.98
C SER A 186 -10.95 4.34 -15.73
N ALA A 187 -11.75 3.90 -16.69
CA ALA A 187 -12.33 2.57 -16.65
C ALA A 187 -11.20 1.53 -16.81
N VAL A 188 -11.25 0.45 -16.02
CA VAL A 188 -10.42 -0.72 -16.26
C VAL A 188 -11.28 -1.72 -17.05
N PRO A 189 -10.97 -1.97 -18.33
CA PRO A 189 -11.81 -2.80 -19.19
C PRO A 189 -11.98 -4.19 -18.62
N HIS A 190 -13.19 -4.69 -18.47
CA HIS A 190 -13.45 -6.10 -18.14
C HIS A 190 -13.59 -6.90 -19.44
N HIS A 191 -12.92 -8.04 -19.53
CA HIS A 191 -13.04 -8.98 -20.64
C HIS A 191 -12.89 -10.40 -20.10
N PRO A 192 -13.37 -11.46 -20.80
CA PRO A 192 -13.53 -12.80 -20.22
C PRO A 192 -12.26 -13.44 -19.64
N GLY A 193 -11.07 -13.00 -20.06
CA GLY A 193 -9.79 -13.45 -19.52
C GLY A 193 -9.31 -12.68 -18.29
N LEU A 194 -9.84 -11.50 -18.01
CA LEU A 194 -9.33 -10.60 -16.98
C LEU A 194 -10.14 -10.66 -15.70
N LYS A 195 -9.48 -11.04 -14.61
CA LYS A 195 -10.08 -11.13 -13.28
C LYS A 195 -9.28 -10.27 -12.29
N LEU A 196 -9.96 -9.31 -11.66
CA LEU A 196 -9.40 -8.59 -10.53
C LEU A 196 -9.48 -9.47 -9.28
N LEU A 197 -8.32 -9.75 -8.69
CA LEU A 197 -8.18 -10.46 -7.43
C LEU A 197 -7.72 -9.49 -6.34
N ASN A 198 -8.26 -9.64 -5.15
CA ASN A 198 -7.78 -8.95 -3.96
C ASN A 198 -6.95 -9.91 -3.11
N PRO A 199 -6.04 -9.38 -2.27
CA PRO A 199 -5.42 -10.19 -1.23
C PRO A 199 -6.44 -10.62 -0.18
N ARG A 200 -6.13 -11.70 0.55
CA ARG A 200 -6.97 -12.21 1.64
C ARG A 200 -6.92 -11.34 2.90
#